data_AF-E6MK68-F1
#
_entry.id   AF-E6MK68-F1
#
_cell.length_a   1.000
_cell.length_b   1.000
_cell.length_c   1.000
_cell.angle_alpha   90.00
_cell.angle_beta   90.00
_cell.angle_gamma   90.00
#
_symmetry.space_group_name_H-M   'P 1'
#
loop_
_entity.id
_entity.type
_entity.pdbx_description
1 polymer ?
#
loop_
_entity_poly.entity_id
_entity_poly.type
_entity_poly.pdbx_seq_one_letter_code
_entity_poly.pdbx_strand_id
1 'polypeptide(L)' 'MMDKRRVHRRKMIAPIVITAIFVAYFILYFALLVTWVPGFWPKVLLGVFPLGLVIALIGVCVSRIREIQGGEEDDLSHY' A
#
# COMPACT_ATOMS: atom_id res chain seq x y z
N MET A 1 -25.48 -19.42 -6.77
CA MET A 1 -24.40 -18.93 -7.66
C MET A 1 -24.00 -17.54 -7.18
N MET A 2 -22.88 -17.39 -6.45
CA MET A 2 -22.43 -16.08 -5.97
C MET A 2 -21.92 -15.25 -7.16
N ASP A 3 -22.39 -14.01 -7.29
CA ASP A 3 -21.93 -13.07 -8.33
C ASP A 3 -20.41 -12.90 -8.23
N LYS A 4 -19.67 -13.42 -9.23
CA LYS A 4 -18.19 -13.33 -9.31
C LYS A 4 -17.69 -11.90 -9.09
N ARG A 5 -18.47 -10.89 -9.49
CA ARG A 5 -18.12 -9.47 -9.28
C ARG A 5 -18.10 -9.04 -7.82
N ARG A 6 -18.89 -9.65 -6.92
CA ARG A 6 -18.85 -9.34 -5.48
C ARG A 6 -17.61 -9.92 -4.80
N VAL A 7 -17.18 -11.11 -5.21
CA VAL A 7 -15.99 -11.78 -4.65
C VAL A 7 -14.73 -11.00 -5.02
N HIS A 8 -14.59 -10.61 -6.29
CA HIS A 8 -13.52 -9.73 -6.77
C HIS A 8 -13.43 -8.41 -6.00
N ARG A 9 -14.57 -7.73 -5.84
CA ARG A 9 -14.64 -6.47 -5.09
C ARG A 9 -14.17 -6.64 -3.65
N ARG A 10 -14.56 -7.73 -2.99
CA ARG A 10 -14.21 -7.98 -1.60
C ARG A 10 -12.72 -8.32 -1.43
N LYS A 11 -12.11 -9.05 -2.37
CA LYS A 11 -10.67 -9.32 -2.40
C LYS A 11 -9.84 -8.04 -2.64
N MET A 12 -10.36 -7.07 -3.39
CA MET A 12 -9.71 -5.78 -3.61
C MET A 12 -9.74 -4.85 -2.38
N ILE A 13 -10.69 -5.00 -1.46
CA ILE A 13 -10.79 -4.14 -0.28
C ILE A 13 -9.54 -4.27 0.61
N ALA A 14 -9.04 -5.50 0.80
CA ALA A 14 -7.88 -5.75 1.66
C ALA A 14 -6.61 -4.97 1.23
N PRO A 15 -6.10 -5.10 -0.02
CA PRO A 15 -4.92 -4.36 -0.44
C PRO A 15 -5.15 -2.84 -0.46
N ILE A 16 -6.35 -2.36 -0.81
CA ILE A 16 -6.68 -0.93 -0.81
C ILE A 16 -6.65 -0.36 0.61
N VAL A 17 -7.29 -1.03 1.58
CA VAL A 17 -7.35 -0.57 2.97
C VAL A 17 -5.95 -0.56 3.59
N ILE A 18 -5.15 -1.60 3.38
CA ILE A 18 -3.77 -1.65 3.86
C ILE A 18 -2.96 -0.50 3.25
N THR A 19 -3.08 -0.29 1.94
CA THR A 19 -2.38 0.82 1.27
C THR A 19 -2.80 2.18 1.84
N ALA A 20 -4.10 2.39 2.08
CA ALA A 20 -4.62 3.63 2.66
C ALA A 20 -4.10 3.88 4.09
N ILE A 21 -4.03 2.83 4.93
CA ILE A 21 -3.47 2.92 6.28
C ILE A 21 -2.01 3.32 6.23
N PHE A 22 -1.21 2.69 5.36
CA PHE A 22 0.20 3.03 5.20
C PHE A 22 0.40 4.46 4.68
N VAL A 23 -0.41 4.90 3.72
CA VAL A 23 -0.37 6.30 3.23
C VAL A 23 -0.66 7.26 4.37
N ALA A 24 -1.70 7.02 5.18
CA ALA A 24 -2.02 7.84 6.34
C ALA A 24 -0.88 7.84 7.37
N TYR A 25 -0.28 6.68 7.64
CA TYR A 25 0.89 6.56 8.50
C TYR A 25 2.08 7.39 7.99
N PHE A 26 2.37 7.33 6.69
CA PHE A 26 3.45 8.12 6.09
C PHE A 26 3.18 9.62 6.15
N ILE A 27 1.93 10.06 5.93
CA ILE A 27 1.56 11.47 6.09
C ILE A 27 1.84 11.93 7.52
N LEU A 28 1.43 11.15 8.53
CA LEU A 28 1.70 11.46 9.93
C LEU A 28 3.20 11.47 10.23
N TYR A 29 3.94 10.48 9.72
CA TYR A 29 5.38 10.41 9.85
C TYR A 29 6.07 11.66 9.28
N PHE A 30 5.72 12.09 8.06
CA PHE A 30 6.28 13.29 7.45
C PHE A 30 5.90 14.56 8.21
N ALA A 31 4.66 14.66 8.71
CA ALA A 31 4.23 15.77 9.55
C ALA A 31 5.08 15.89 10.83
N LEU A 32 5.34 14.78 11.51
CA LEU A 32 6.20 14.72 12.70
C LEU A 32 7.66 15.04 12.35
N LEU A 33 8.18 14.51 11.25
CA LEU A 33 9.55 14.75 10.78
C LEU A 33 9.78 16.24 10.49
N VAL A 34 8.82 16.93 9.88
CA VAL A 34 8.93 18.36 9.60
C VAL A 34 8.87 19.21 10.87
N THR A 35 8.05 18.81 11.85
CA THR A 35 7.76 19.59 13.06
C THR A 35 8.77 19.35 14.20
N TRP A 36 9.21 18.12 14.42
CA TRP A 36 10.05 17.74 15.57
C TRP A 36 11.54 17.67 15.26
N VAL A 37 11.95 17.41 14.01
CA VAL A 37 13.37 17.26 13.67
C VAL A 37 13.94 18.61 13.24
N PRO A 38 14.90 19.20 13.97
CA PRO A 38 15.59 20.41 13.53
C PRO A 38 16.67 20.09 12.50
N GLY A 39 16.95 21.04 11.62
CA GLY A 39 17.99 20.92 10.59
C GLY A 39 17.50 20.33 9.27
N PHE A 40 18.12 20.73 8.16
CA PHE A 40 17.71 20.35 6.80
C PHE A 40 18.20 18.94 6.43
N TRP A 41 19.45 18.61 6.73
CA TRP A 41 20.08 17.34 6.36
C TRP A 41 19.42 16.10 6.96
N PRO A 42 19.07 16.07 8.26
CA PRO A 42 18.36 14.94 8.84
C PRO A 42 17.00 14.70 8.20
N LYS A 43 16.29 15.76 7.79
CA LYS A 43 14.98 15.65 7.12
C LYS A 43 15.10 15.00 5.74
N VAL A 44 16.15 15.35 4.99
CA VAL A 44 16.40 14.76 3.67
C VAL A 44 16.75 13.27 3.81
N LEU A 45 17.68 12.93 4.71
CA LEU A 45 18.07 11.54 4.97
C LEU A 45 16.89 10.68 5.41
N LEU A 46 16.12 11.16 6.39
CA LEU A 46 14.97 10.44 6.93
C LEU A 46 13.74 10.50 6.02
N GLY A 47 13.68 11.43 5.06
CA GLY A 47 12.56 11.55 4.12
C GLY A 47 12.72 10.74 2.84
N VAL A 48 13.95 10.56 2.34
CA VAL A 48 14.21 9.82 1.10
C VAL A 48 13.99 8.32 1.26
N PHE A 49 14.39 7.74 2.39
CA PHE A 49 14.20 6.31 2.66
C PHE A 49 12.71 5.87 2.62
N PRO A 50 11.79 6.53 3.36
CA PRO A 50 10.37 6.17 3.34
C PRO A 50 9.69 6.44 1.99
N LEU A 51 10.19 7.35 1.15
CA LEU A 51 9.69 7.52 -0.22
C LEU A 51 9.87 6.24 -1.05
N GLY A 52 11.01 5.57 -0.93
CA GLY A 52 11.24 4.28 -1.58
C GLY A 52 10.23 3.21 -1.14
N LEU A 53 9.88 3.21 0.16
CA LEU A 53 8.87 2.30 0.71
C LEU A 53 7.46 2.60 0.18
N VAL A 54 7.08 3.87 0.02
CA VAL A 54 5.78 4.25 -0.57
C VAL A 54 5.68 3.74 -2.02
N ILE A 55 6.74 3.89 -2.81
CA ILE A 55 6.77 3.40 -4.20
C ILE A 55 6.61 1.88 -4.23
N ALA A 56 7.37 1.16 -3.39
CA ALA A 56 7.28 -0.29 -3.31
C ALA A 56 5.88 -0.76 -2.87
N LEU A 57 5.27 -0.10 -1.88
CA LEU A 57 3.94 -0.38 -1.39
C LEU A 57 2.87 -0.21 -2.48
N ILE A 58 2.93 0.89 -3.24
CA ILE A 58 2.03 1.13 -4.38
C ILE A 58 2.25 0.05 -5.44
N GLY A 59 3.50 -0.31 -5.75
CA GLY A 59 3.83 -1.37 -6.70
C GLY A 59 3.21 -2.72 -6.32
N VAL A 60 3.34 -3.12 -5.05
CA VAL A 60 2.71 -4.36 -4.54
C VAL A 60 1.19 -4.27 -4.64
N CYS A 61 0.58 -3.13 -4.29
CA CYS A 61 -0.87 -2.95 -4.41
C CYS A 61 -1.36 -3.08 -5.85
N VAL A 62 -0.66 -2.46 -6.81
CA VAL A 62 -0.96 -2.57 -8.25
C VAL A 62 -0.82 -4.00 -8.74
N SER A 63 0.26 -4.69 -8.36
CA SER A 63 0.45 -6.12 -8.72
C SER A 63 -0.68 -6.99 -8.18
N ARG A 64 -1.12 -6.77 -6.93
CA ARG A 64 -2.25 -7.51 -6.35
C ARG A 64 -3.59 -7.20 -7.04
N ILE A 65 -3.82 -5.96 -7.41
CA ILE A 65 -5.02 -5.59 -8.18
C ILE A 65 -5.00 -6.27 -9.55
N ARG A 66 -3.84 -6.31 -10.22
CA ARG A 66 -3.66 -6.98 -11.51
C ARG A 66 -3.83 -8.49 -11.43
N GLU A 67 -3.29 -9.14 -10.40
CA GLU A 67 -3.44 -10.57 -10.14
C GLU A 67 -4.92 -10.92 -9.94
N ILE A 68 -5.62 -10.17 -9.05
CA ILE A 68 -7.05 -10.34 -8.84
C ILE A 68 -7.79 -10.14 -10.18
N GLN A 69 -7.60 -9.02 -10.88
CA GLN A 69 -8.30 -8.71 -12.13
C GLN A 69 -7.99 -9.64 -13.31
N GLY A 70 -6.76 -10.14 -13.39
CA GLY A 70 -6.28 -11.03 -14.45
C GLY A 70 -6.89 -12.42 -14.39
N GLY A 71 -7.47 -12.81 -13.26
CA GLY A 71 -8.13 -14.09 -13.12
C GLY A 71 -7.17 -15.27 -13.11
N GLU A 72 -5.87 -15.05 -12.91
CA GLU A 72 -5.04 -16.07 -12.25
C GLU A 72 -5.74 -16.33 -10.93
N GLU A 73 -6.37 -17.51 -10.86
CA GLU A 73 -7.01 -17.96 -9.65
C GLU A 73 -5.92 -17.88 -8.57
N ASP A 74 -6.15 -17.01 -7.61
CA ASP A 74 -5.49 -16.96 -6.31
C ASP A 74 -5.64 -18.35 -5.69
N ASP A 75 -4.85 -19.30 -6.21
CA ASP A 75 -4.96 -20.75 -6.04
C ASP A 75 -4.45 -21.19 -4.66
N LEU A 76 -4.31 -20.23 -3.74
CA LEU A 76 -4.18 -20.47 -2.32
C LEU A 76 -5.44 -21.13 -1.73
N SER A 77 -6.57 -21.19 -2.46
CA SER A 77 -7.73 -21.97 -2.05
C SER A 77 -7.62 -23.47 -2.33
N HIS A 78 -6.57 -23.92 -3.02
CA HIS A 78 -6.36 -25.33 -3.38
C HIS A 78 -5.33 -26.07 -2.51
N TYR A 79 -4.86 -25.46 -1.42
CA TYR A 79 -4.02 -26.09 -0.39
C TYR A 79 -4.70 -26.13 0.97
#